data_AF-A0A3M2FTV3-F1
#
_entry.id   AF-A0A3M2FTV3-F1
#
_cell.length_a   1.000
_cell.length_b   1.000
_cell.length_c   1.000
_cell.angle_alpha   90.00
_cell.angle_beta   90.00
_cell.angle_gamma   90.00
#
_symmetry.space_group_name_H-M   'P 1'
#
loop_
_entity.id
_entity.type
_entity.pdbx_description
1 polymer ?
#
loop_
_entity_poly.entity_id
_entity_poly.type
_entity_poly.pdbx_seq_one_letter_code
_entity_poly.pdbx_strand_id
1 'polypeptide(L)'
;NRKPLIQKDLKFKLYDHIRDNAKKKGIYIDHINGIEDHVHLLISMKGEQSASQIAFLLKGESSHWVNKQKILPTKFEWQDEFIAISVSESIVPKVRKYIQNQVEHHKKTSFMDEYDRFIKKYGFNKL
;
A
#
# COMPACT_ATOMS: atom_id res chain seq x y z
N ASN A 1 -3.36 -3.69 -14.88
CA ASN A 1 -2.00 -4.08 -15.31
C ASN A 1 -0.98 -3.68 -14.26
N ARG A 2 -0.43 -4.66 -13.52
CA ARG A 2 0.52 -4.51 -12.41
C ARG A 2 1.93 -4.15 -12.90
N LYS A 3 2.06 -2.99 -13.55
CA LYS A 3 3.33 -2.54 -14.12
C LYS A 3 4.33 -2.25 -13.00
N PRO A 4 5.61 -2.66 -13.12
CA PRO A 4 6.62 -2.47 -12.09
C PRO A 4 7.16 -1.04 -12.08
N LEU A 5 6.33 -0.06 -11.72
CA LEU A 5 6.63 1.37 -11.78
C LEU A 5 7.27 1.93 -10.50
N ILE A 6 7.14 1.23 -9.36
CA ILE A 6 7.66 1.65 -8.05
C ILE A 6 9.12 1.22 -7.90
N GLN A 7 9.96 1.65 -8.85
CA GLN A 7 11.39 1.35 -8.87
C GLN A 7 12.18 2.37 -8.04
N LYS A 8 13.50 2.19 -7.96
CA LYS A 8 14.40 2.97 -7.08
C LYS A 8 14.19 4.49 -7.14
N ASP A 9 13.97 5.05 -8.33
CA ASP A 9 13.79 6.49 -8.54
C ASP A 9 12.48 7.06 -8.00
N LEU A 10 11.46 6.21 -7.88
CA LEU A 10 10.14 6.57 -7.37
C LEU A 10 9.91 6.09 -5.94
N LYS A 11 10.36 4.88 -5.58
CA LYS A 11 9.96 4.15 -4.36
C LYS A 11 10.05 5.00 -3.09
N PHE A 12 11.24 5.51 -2.78
CA PHE A 12 11.43 6.28 -1.54
C PHE A 12 10.68 7.61 -1.58
N LYS A 13 10.75 8.32 -2.71
CA LYS A 13 10.04 9.60 -2.89
C LYS A 13 8.52 9.44 -2.74
N LEU A 14 7.97 8.36 -3.29
CA LEU A 14 6.55 8.00 -3.19
C LEU A 14 6.17 7.69 -1.74
N TYR A 15 6.97 6.90 -1.03
CA TYR A 15 6.65 6.53 0.35
C TYR A 15 6.73 7.74 1.30
N ASP A 16 7.72 8.60 1.13
CA ASP A 16 7.85 9.83 1.91
C ASP A 16 6.69 10.78 1.62
N HIS A 17 6.36 10.96 0.34
CA HIS A 17 5.20 11.75 -0.05
C HIS A 17 3.88 11.22 0.54
N ILE A 18 3.65 9.90 0.46
CA ILE A 18 2.47 9.26 1.06
C ILE A 18 2.43 9.52 2.57
N ARG A 19 3.54 9.38 3.29
CA ARG A 19 3.62 9.67 4.74
C ARG A 19 3.29 11.11 5.05
N ASP A 20 3.90 12.05 4.34
CA ASP A 20 3.72 13.48 4.58
C ASP A 20 2.29 13.93 4.25
N ASN A 21 1.71 13.38 3.19
CA ASN A 21 0.33 13.66 2.82
C ASN A 21 -0.67 13.05 3.81
N ALA A 22 -0.44 11.80 4.24
CA ALA A 22 -1.27 11.11 5.22
C ALA A 22 -1.36 11.89 6.54
N LYS A 23 -0.22 12.39 7.04
CA LYS A 23 -0.17 13.23 8.26
C LYS A 23 -1.06 14.46 8.15
N LYS A 24 -1.03 15.17 7.01
CA LYS A 24 -1.87 16.36 6.76
C LYS A 24 -3.37 16.04 6.75
N LYS A 25 -3.73 14.78 6.48
CA LYS A 25 -5.11 14.27 6.49
C LYS A 25 -5.49 13.57 7.79
N GLY A 26 -4.63 13.62 8.81
CA GLY A 26 -4.86 12.94 10.09
C GLY A 26 -4.86 11.41 9.98
N ILE A 27 -4.18 10.85 8.98
CA ILE A 27 -4.02 9.40 8.79
C ILE A 27 -2.64 9.01 9.35
N TYR A 28 -2.63 8.11 10.34
CA TYR A 28 -1.39 7.63 10.93
C TYR A 28 -0.92 6.35 10.24
N ILE A 29 0.17 6.46 9.48
CA ILE A 29 0.83 5.30 8.86
C ILE A 29 1.93 4.83 9.81
N ASP A 30 1.74 3.63 10.35
CA ASP A 30 2.71 2.98 11.23
C ASP A 30 3.87 2.39 10.43
N HIS A 31 3.58 1.60 9.39
CA HIS A 31 4.57 1.01 8.49
C HIS A 31 4.11 1.12 7.03
N ILE A 32 5.06 1.35 6.13
CA ILE A 32 4.85 1.35 4.68
C ILE A 32 6.08 0.74 4.01
N ASN A 33 5.83 -0.24 3.14
CA ASN A 33 6.82 -0.81 2.24
C ASN A 33 6.09 -1.62 1.16
N GLY A 34 6.83 -2.05 0.14
CA GLY A 34 6.28 -2.88 -0.91
C GLY A 34 7.32 -3.23 -1.95
N ILE A 35 6.83 -3.66 -3.10
CA ILE A 35 7.63 -4.02 -4.27
C ILE A 35 7.25 -3.12 -5.45
N GLU A 36 7.75 -3.44 -6.63
CA GLU A 36 7.68 -2.58 -7.81
C GLU A 36 6.24 -2.36 -8.32
N ASP A 37 5.30 -3.25 -7.96
CA ASP A 37 3.93 -3.23 -8.48
C ASP A 37 2.84 -3.01 -7.41
N HIS A 38 3.16 -3.00 -6.11
CA HIS A 38 2.21 -2.71 -5.03
C HIS A 38 2.87 -2.30 -3.72
N VAL A 39 2.05 -1.74 -2.81
CA VAL A 39 2.47 -1.23 -1.50
C VAL A 39 1.55 -1.76 -0.42
N HIS A 40 2.13 -2.16 0.70
CA HIS A 40 1.44 -2.50 1.93
C HIS A 40 1.58 -1.37 2.94
N LEU A 41 0.49 -1.05 3.62
CA LEU A 41 0.45 -0.06 4.69
C LEU A 41 -0.18 -0.67 5.94
N LEU A 42 0.44 -0.42 7.09
CA LEU A 42 -0.20 -0.60 8.39
C LEU A 42 -0.60 0.78 8.90
N ILE A 43 -1.90 0.96 9.16
CA ILE A 43 -2.51 2.25 9.45
C ILE A 43 -3.27 2.15 10.77
N SER A 44 -3.11 3.15 11.64
CA SER A 44 -4.00 3.37 12.78
C SER A 44 -5.11 4.32 12.35
N MET A 45 -6.34 3.82 12.34
CA MET A 45 -7.52 4.57 11.91
C MET A 45 -8.21 5.23 13.10
N LYS A 46 -8.73 6.44 12.88
CA LYS A 46 -9.65 7.09 13.82
C LYS A 46 -11.09 6.61 13.57
N GLY A 47 -11.98 6.77 14.55
CA GLY A 47 -13.35 6.22 14.50
C GLY A 47 -14.21 6.80 13.36
N GLU A 48 -13.91 8.01 12.91
CA GLU A 48 -14.61 8.69 11.81
C GLU A 48 -14.08 8.33 10.42
N GLN A 49 -12.98 7.56 10.33
CA GLN A 49 -12.34 7.21 9.06
C GLN A 49 -12.79 5.84 8.56
N SER A 50 -12.97 5.69 7.25
CA SER A 50 -13.16 4.39 6.60
C SER A 50 -11.93 3.96 5.79
N ALA A 51 -11.76 2.65 5.62
CA ALA A 51 -10.64 2.11 4.84
C ALA A 51 -10.70 2.57 3.37
N SER A 52 -11.91 2.67 2.80
CA SER A 52 -12.12 3.16 1.43
C SER A 52 -11.75 4.64 1.29
N GLN A 53 -12.13 5.48 2.25
CA GLN A 53 -11.77 6.90 2.24
C GLN A 53 -10.25 7.09 2.34
N ILE A 54 -9.59 6.36 3.23
CA ILE A 54 -8.13 6.39 3.36
C ILE A 54 -7.47 5.94 2.05
N ALA A 55 -7.87 4.80 1.50
CA ALA A 55 -7.32 4.30 0.24
C ALA A 55 -7.51 5.31 -0.90
N PHE A 56 -8.70 5.89 -1.05
CA PHE A 56 -8.99 6.90 -2.05
C PHE A 56 -8.07 8.12 -1.92
N LEU A 57 -7.92 8.66 -0.70
CA LEU A 57 -7.09 9.83 -0.43
C LEU A 57 -5.61 9.56 -0.72
N LEU A 58 -5.07 8.42 -0.25
CA LEU A 58 -3.67 8.08 -0.45
C LEU A 58 -3.36 7.77 -1.93
N LYS A 59 -4.22 6.99 -2.60
CA LYS A 59 -4.02 6.58 -4.00
C LYS A 59 -4.17 7.78 -4.95
N GLY A 60 -5.24 8.55 -4.80
CA GLY A 60 -5.52 9.68 -5.68
C GLY A 60 -4.46 10.76 -5.59
N GLU A 61 -4.09 11.14 -4.36
CA GLU A 61 -3.13 12.23 -4.16
C GLU A 61 -1.71 11.85 -4.58
N SER A 62 -1.25 10.65 -4.23
CA SER A 62 0.09 10.18 -4.66
C SER A 62 0.16 10.04 -6.18
N SER A 63 -0.89 9.53 -6.85
CA SER A 63 -0.90 9.45 -8.31
C SER A 63 -0.84 10.82 -8.96
N HIS A 64 -1.62 11.78 -8.44
CA HIS A 64 -1.59 13.16 -8.92
C HIS A 64 -0.18 13.76 -8.77
N TRP A 65 0.44 13.59 -7.61
CA TRP A 65 1.76 14.13 -7.35
C TRP A 65 2.86 13.52 -8.24
N VAL A 66 2.93 12.20 -8.39
CA VAL A 66 3.93 11.53 -9.25
C VAL A 66 3.86 12.06 -10.69
N ASN A 67 2.65 12.17 -11.24
CA ASN A 67 2.42 12.67 -12.59
C ASN A 67 2.74 14.17 -12.72
N LYS A 68 2.33 14.97 -11.73
CA LYS A 68 2.60 16.42 -11.71
C LYS A 68 4.10 16.73 -11.65
N GLN A 69 4.84 15.97 -10.86
CA GLN A 69 6.29 16.09 -10.74
C GLN A 69 7.05 15.49 -11.93
N LYS A 70 6.35 14.81 -12.88
CA LYS A 70 6.95 14.13 -14.04
C LYS A 70 8.10 13.20 -13.65
N ILE A 71 7.93 12.47 -12.52
CA ILE A 71 8.99 11.58 -11.99
C ILE A 71 9.22 10.40 -12.93
N LEU A 72 8.16 9.93 -13.59
CA LEU A 72 8.21 8.87 -14.59
C LEU A 72 7.88 9.42 -15.98
N PRO A 73 8.43 8.82 -17.05
CA PRO A 73 8.08 9.17 -18.43
C PRO A 73 6.67 8.71 -18.81
N THR A 74 6.06 7.84 -18.01
CA THR A 74 4.73 7.28 -18.21
C THR A 74 3.79 7.75 -17.10
N LYS A 75 2.48 7.72 -17.40
CA LYS A 75 1.45 8.00 -16.40
C LYS A 75 1.50 6.94 -15.30
N PHE A 76 1.59 7.40 -14.06
CA PHE A 76 1.47 6.58 -12.86
C PHE A 76 0.03 6.60 -12.36
N GLU A 77 -0.54 5.44 -12.10
CA GLU A 77 -1.85 5.29 -11.46
C GLU A 77 -1.90 3.98 -10.70
N TRP A 78 -2.62 3.99 -9.58
CA TRP A 78 -2.97 2.75 -8.88
C TRP A 78 -4.14 2.06 -9.58
N GLN A 79 -4.28 0.75 -9.36
CA GLN A 79 -5.51 0.04 -9.70
C GLN A 79 -6.70 0.62 -8.93
N ASP A 80 -7.93 0.38 -9.36
CA ASP A 80 -9.13 0.85 -8.66
C ASP A 80 -9.31 0.13 -7.32
N GLU A 81 -8.95 -1.15 -7.28
CA GLU A 81 -9.12 -2.02 -6.13
C GLU A 81 -8.10 -1.77 -5.02
N PHE A 82 -8.45 -2.17 -3.80
CA PHE A 82 -7.55 -2.24 -2.65
C PHE A 82 -8.03 -3.36 -1.70
N ILE A 83 -7.14 -3.83 -0.84
CA ILE A 83 -7.46 -4.82 0.20
C ILE A 83 -7.23 -4.16 1.55
N ALA A 84 -8.22 -4.26 2.44
CA ALA A 84 -8.12 -3.81 3.82
C ALA A 84 -8.47 -4.96 4.75
N ILE A 85 -7.60 -5.20 5.73
CA ILE A 85 -7.74 -6.27 6.73
C ILE A 85 -7.49 -5.67 8.10
N SER A 86 -8.47 -5.78 8.99
CA SER A 86 -8.31 -5.37 10.40
C SER A 86 -7.43 -6.37 11.13
N VAL A 87 -6.56 -5.87 12.02
CA VAL A 87 -5.61 -6.66 12.78
C VAL A 87 -5.69 -6.31 14.26
N SER A 88 -5.55 -7.30 15.15
CA SER A 88 -5.48 -7.05 16.59
C SER A 88 -4.12 -6.49 16.98
N GLU A 89 -4.07 -5.73 18.08
CA GLU A 89 -2.82 -5.15 18.61
C GLU A 89 -1.74 -6.24 18.83
N SER A 90 -2.15 -7.42 19.30
CA SER A 90 -1.25 -8.55 19.53
C SER A 90 -0.47 -9.03 18.29
N ILE A 91 -1.00 -8.79 17.08
CA ILE A 91 -0.35 -9.18 15.84
C ILE A 91 0.37 -8.03 15.14
N VAL A 92 0.24 -6.80 15.63
CA VAL A 92 0.91 -5.61 15.06
C VAL A 92 2.42 -5.85 14.87
N PRO A 93 3.20 -6.37 15.85
CA PRO A 93 4.62 -6.62 15.64
C PRO A 93 4.91 -7.58 14.47
N LYS A 94 4.05 -8.58 14.27
CA LYS A 94 4.17 -9.53 13.15
C LYS A 94 3.84 -8.86 11.82
N VAL A 95 2.83 -7.99 11.78
CA VAL A 95 2.45 -7.24 10.57
C VAL A 95 3.55 -6.26 10.17
N ARG A 96 4.12 -5.51 11.13
CA ARG A 96 5.27 -4.63 10.90
C ARG A 96 6.42 -5.37 10.24
N LYS A 97 6.83 -6.52 10.81
CA LYS A 97 7.89 -7.38 10.26
C LYS A 97 7.54 -7.90 8.87
N TYR A 98 6.28 -8.28 8.63
CA TYR A 98 5.84 -8.73 7.31
C TYR A 98 5.93 -7.62 6.25
N ILE A 99 5.49 -6.40 6.56
CA ILE A 99 5.61 -5.24 5.65
C ILE A 99 7.08 -4.90 5.41
N GLN A 100 7.90 -4.88 6.46
CA GLN A 100 9.34 -4.58 6.32
C GLN A 100 10.05 -5.55 5.37
N ASN A 101 9.66 -6.83 5.36
CA ASN A 101 10.31 -7.88 4.58
C ASN A 101 9.65 -8.17 3.23
N GLN A 102 8.81 -7.27 2.70
CA GLN A 102 8.08 -7.46 1.43
C GLN A 102 8.97 -7.81 0.23
N VAL A 103 10.13 -7.13 0.10
CA VAL A 103 11.07 -7.41 -0.98
C VAL A 103 11.60 -8.84 -0.92
N GLU A 104 11.99 -9.32 0.27
CA GLU A 104 12.46 -10.69 0.45
C GLU A 104 11.33 -11.72 0.31
N HIS A 105 10.12 -11.39 0.76
CA HIS A 105 8.95 -12.24 0.60
C HIS A 105 8.66 -12.53 -0.89
N HIS A 106 8.67 -11.49 -1.71
CA HIS A 106 8.33 -11.59 -3.13
C HIS A 106 9.44 -12.18 -4.01
N LYS A 107 10.62 -12.50 -3.46
CA LYS A 107 11.57 -13.41 -4.13
C LYS A 107 11.05 -14.84 -4.26
N LYS A 108 10.08 -15.22 -3.43
CA LYS A 108 9.56 -16.60 -3.33
C LYS A 108 8.04 -16.72 -3.48
N THR A 109 7.33 -15.59 -3.56
CA THR A 109 5.86 -15.57 -3.56
C THR A 109 5.39 -14.52 -4.54
N SER A 110 4.58 -14.90 -5.52
CA SER A 110 4.01 -13.93 -6.45
C SER A 110 2.90 -13.12 -5.77
N PHE A 111 2.48 -12.02 -6.41
CA PHE A 111 1.29 -11.31 -5.94
C PHE A 111 0.05 -12.22 -5.92
N MET A 112 -0.15 -13.08 -6.93
CA MET A 112 -1.32 -13.95 -6.99
C MET A 112 -1.34 -14.98 -5.86
N ASP A 113 -0.19 -15.55 -5.51
CA ASP A 113 -0.07 -16.46 -4.36
C ASP A 113 -0.44 -15.76 -3.05
N GLU A 114 0.02 -14.52 -2.89
CA GLU A 114 -0.30 -13.70 -1.72
C GLU A 114 -1.78 -13.31 -1.66
N TYR A 115 -2.33 -12.90 -2.80
CA TYR A 115 -3.74 -12.59 -2.95
C TYR A 115 -4.61 -13.79 -2.57
N ASP A 116 -4.38 -14.95 -3.19
CA ASP A 116 -5.13 -16.18 -2.91
C ASP A 116 -5.00 -16.60 -1.44
N ARG A 117 -3.81 -16.42 -0.85
CA ARG A 117 -3.59 -16.66 0.58
C ARG A 117 -4.46 -15.75 1.44
N PHE A 118 -4.57 -14.46 1.12
CA PHE A 118 -5.41 -13.53 1.86
C PHE A 118 -6.90 -13.82 1.69
N ILE A 119 -7.34 -14.08 0.45
CA ILE A 119 -8.73 -14.45 0.16
C ILE A 119 -9.12 -15.70 0.98
N LYS A 120 -8.31 -16.75 0.93
CA LYS A 120 -8.56 -18.00 1.68
C LYS A 120 -8.52 -17.79 3.19
N LYS A 121 -7.55 -17.02 3.70
CA LYS A 121 -7.35 -16.85 5.15
C LYS A 121 -8.45 -16.02 5.80
N TYR A 122 -8.92 -14.97 5.12
CA TYR A 122 -9.88 -14.02 5.69
C TYR A 122 -11.30 -14.22 5.15
N GLY A 123 -11.53 -15.25 4.33
CA GLY A 123 -12.86 -15.62 3.87
C GLY A 123 -13.47 -14.61 2.89
N PHE A 124 -12.64 -13.89 2.13
CA PHE A 124 -13.14 -13.03 1.07
C PHE A 124 -13.65 -13.87 -0.11
N ASN A 125 -14.65 -13.37 -0.82
CA ASN A 125 -15.02 -13.94 -2.12
C ASN A 125 -14.07 -13.38 -3.18
N LYS A 126 -13.68 -14.21 -4.16
CA LYS A 126 -13.02 -13.70 -5.36
C LYS A 126 -14.04 -12.83 -6.11
N LEU A 127 -13.69 -11.55 -6.30
CA LEU A 127 -14.44 -10.63 -7.15
C LEU A 127 -14.29 -11.03 -8.62
#